data_AF-A0A966PD60-F1
#
_entry.id   AF-A0A966PD60-F1
#
_cell.length_a   1.000
_cell.length_b   1.000
_cell.length_c   1.000
_cell.angle_alpha   90.00
_cell.angle_beta   90.00
_cell.angle_gamma   90.00
#
_symmetry.space_group_name_H-M   'P 1'
#
loop_
_entity.id
_entity.type
_entity.pdbx_description
1 polymer ?
#
loop_
_entity_poly.entity_id
_entity_poly.type
_entity_poly.pdbx_seq_one_letter_code
_entity_poly.pdbx_strand_id
1 'polypeptide(L)'
;MNPELDKALCEKYPLIFKNRYEDKMNSCMAWGFECGDGWYDIIDILCHEMQNHIDWKSKDMTHEEKEDLQVVASQVKEKFGTLRFYYGGGDDVIEGMVSMAESMTHRICEDCGCPGEERKSGWIRVLCDKCDEQNKKRTGQIWTGGGGPSNER
;
A
#
# COMPACT_ATOMS: atom_id res chain seq x y z
N MET A 1 4.81 5.17 -0.46
CA MET A 1 3.86 6.27 -0.54
C MET A 1 4.56 7.50 0.00
N ASN A 2 4.17 8.71 -0.38
CA ASN A 2 4.78 9.91 0.17
C ASN A 2 4.46 10.05 1.68
N PRO A 3 5.30 10.79 2.45
CA PRO A 3 5.16 10.86 3.90
C PRO A 3 3.86 11.54 4.38
N GLU A 4 3.26 12.44 3.60
CA GLU A 4 2.05 13.15 3.98
C GLU A 4 0.84 12.22 3.95
N LEU A 5 0.71 11.42 2.89
CA LEU A 5 -0.33 10.41 2.74
C LEU A 5 -0.15 9.24 3.71
N ASP A 6 1.08 8.78 3.92
CA ASP A 6 1.44 7.77 4.93
C ASP A 6 0.96 8.20 6.32
N LYS A 7 1.29 9.44 6.71
CA LYS A 7 0.87 10.03 7.98
C LYS A 7 -0.66 10.14 8.07
N ALA A 8 -1.32 10.61 7.01
CA ALA A 8 -2.77 10.78 6.98
C ALA A 8 -3.51 9.45 7.24
N LEU A 9 -3.08 8.34 6.62
CA LEU A 9 -3.66 7.01 6.89
C LEU A 9 -3.45 6.57 8.33
N CYS A 10 -2.25 6.77 8.87
CA CYS A 10 -1.93 6.35 10.24
C CYS A 10 -2.70 7.16 11.30
N GLU A 11 -2.90 8.45 11.08
CA GLU A 11 -3.71 9.31 11.96
C GLU A 11 -5.21 8.99 11.85
N LYS A 12 -5.70 8.64 10.66
CA LYS A 12 -7.11 8.31 10.42
C LYS A 12 -7.48 6.93 10.97
N TYR A 13 -6.57 5.96 10.91
CA TYR A 13 -6.80 4.57 11.35
C TYR A 13 -5.76 4.10 12.38
N PRO A 14 -5.71 4.71 13.57
CA PRO A 14 -4.67 4.43 14.56
C PRO A 14 -4.71 3.00 15.11
N LEU A 15 -5.87 2.34 15.13
CA LEU A 15 -5.98 0.94 15.56
C LEU A 15 -5.40 -0.03 14.54
N ILE A 16 -5.64 0.23 13.24
CA ILE A 16 -5.10 -0.56 12.14
C ILE A 16 -3.58 -0.39 12.04
N PHE A 17 -3.09 0.85 12.14
CA PHE A 17 -1.66 1.17 11.99
C PHE A 17 -0.95 1.36 13.34
N LYS A 18 -1.40 0.66 14.39
CA LYS A 18 -0.87 0.83 15.75
C LYS A 18 0.65 0.68 15.84
N ASN A 19 1.23 -0.17 14.99
CA ASN A 19 2.66 -0.49 14.97
C ASN A 19 3.49 0.45 14.08
N ARG A 20 2.92 1.54 13.55
CA ARG A 20 3.60 2.46 12.62
C ARG A 20 4.90 3.05 13.17
N TYR A 21 4.95 3.27 14.48
CA TYR A 21 6.07 3.90 15.18
C TYR A 21 6.85 2.92 16.07
N GLU A 22 6.65 1.61 15.89
CA GLU A 22 7.46 0.62 16.57
C GLU A 22 8.91 0.60 16.05
N ASP A 23 9.78 -0.09 16.79
CA ASP A 23 11.14 -0.33 16.34
C ASP A 23 11.13 -1.20 15.07
N LYS A 24 12.05 -0.91 14.15
CA LYS A 24 12.18 -1.62 12.86
C LYS A 24 12.55 -3.10 13.01
N MET A 25 13.07 -3.52 14.16
CA MET A 25 13.31 -4.92 14.51
C MET A 25 12.03 -5.65 14.91
N ASN A 26 10.99 -4.91 15.31
CA ASN A 26 9.75 -5.48 15.85
C ASN A 26 8.59 -5.41 14.86
N SER A 27 8.55 -4.40 13.98
CA SER A 27 7.47 -4.26 13.01
C SER A 27 7.94 -3.80 11.63
N CYS A 28 7.44 -4.46 10.58
CA CYS A 28 7.65 -4.00 9.20
C CYS A 28 6.88 -2.69 8.91
N MET A 29 5.82 -2.38 9.65
CA MET A 29 5.11 -1.09 9.50
C MET A 29 5.98 0.12 9.85
N ALA A 30 7.07 -0.05 10.62
CA ALA A 30 8.02 1.02 10.91
C ALA A 30 8.73 1.58 9.65
N TRP A 31 8.75 0.81 8.55
CA TRP A 31 9.28 1.25 7.26
C TRP A 31 8.30 2.11 6.46
N GLY A 32 7.03 2.20 6.88
CA GLY A 32 5.95 2.91 6.18
C GLY A 32 5.33 2.09 5.05
N PHE A 33 4.53 2.74 4.20
CA PHE A 33 3.89 2.10 3.05
C PHE A 33 4.85 1.93 1.87
N GLU A 34 5.14 0.69 1.51
CA GLU A 34 6.03 0.32 0.40
C GLU A 34 5.26 0.14 -0.92
N CYS A 35 4.35 1.06 -1.22
CA CYS A 35 3.58 1.15 -2.48
C CYS A 35 3.42 2.61 -2.91
N GLY A 36 3.14 2.88 -4.19
CA GLY A 36 2.97 4.23 -4.71
C GLY A 36 1.70 4.96 -4.24
N ASP A 37 1.67 6.28 -4.49
CA ASP A 37 0.61 7.20 -4.03
C ASP A 37 -0.73 6.97 -4.71
N GLY A 38 -0.70 6.38 -5.91
CA GLY A 38 -1.91 6.07 -6.68
C GLY A 38 -2.82 5.03 -6.04
N TRP A 39 -2.34 4.31 -5.03
CA TRP A 39 -3.16 3.36 -4.26
C TRP A 39 -3.68 3.92 -2.93
N TYR A 40 -3.41 5.20 -2.62
CA TYR A 40 -3.86 5.83 -1.39
C TYR A 40 -5.36 5.68 -1.16
N ASP A 41 -6.19 6.05 -2.15
CA ASP A 41 -7.66 6.00 -1.99
C ASP A 41 -8.17 4.57 -1.79
N ILE A 42 -7.53 3.58 -2.43
CA ILE A 42 -7.89 2.17 -2.28
C ILE A 42 -7.59 1.71 -0.85
N ILE A 43 -6.42 2.09 -0.30
CA ILE A 43 -6.03 1.76 1.06
C ILE A 43 -6.92 2.49 2.07
N ASP A 44 -7.24 3.76 1.82
CA ASP A 44 -8.14 4.56 2.67
C ASP A 44 -9.54 3.92 2.77
N ILE A 45 -10.12 3.57 1.62
CA ILE A 45 -11.43 2.90 1.56
C ILE A 45 -11.37 1.53 2.24
N LEU A 46 -10.33 0.73 1.96
CA LEU A 46 -10.14 -0.57 2.61
C LEU A 46 -10.11 -0.43 4.14
N CYS A 47 -9.32 0.50 4.67
CA CYS A 47 -9.24 0.75 6.11
C CYS A 47 -10.56 1.24 6.70
N HIS A 48 -11.28 2.12 5.99
CA HIS A 48 -12.61 2.58 6.40
C HIS A 48 -13.59 1.42 6.56
N GLU A 49 -13.73 0.59 5.52
CA GLU A 49 -14.68 -0.52 5.49
C GLU A 49 -14.34 -1.58 6.54
N MET A 50 -13.05 -1.91 6.71
CA MET A 50 -12.60 -2.84 7.75
C MET A 50 -12.96 -2.32 9.16
N GLN A 51 -12.64 -1.06 9.47
CA GLN A 51 -12.94 -0.51 10.80
C GLN A 51 -14.45 -0.42 11.04
N ASN A 52 -15.23 0.02 10.05
CA ASN A 52 -16.68 0.09 10.14
C ASN A 52 -17.32 -1.29 10.38
N HIS A 53 -16.81 -2.33 9.69
CA HIS A 53 -17.26 -3.70 9.90
C HIS A 53 -16.94 -4.20 11.31
N ILE A 54 -15.72 -3.97 11.80
CA ILE A 54 -15.30 -4.32 13.16
C ILE A 54 -16.18 -3.61 14.20
N ASP A 55 -16.39 -2.30 14.06
CA ASP A 55 -17.18 -1.48 14.98
C ASP A 55 -18.64 -1.94 15.03
N TRP A 56 -19.20 -2.37 13.90
CA TRP A 56 -20.57 -2.87 13.84
C TRP A 56 -20.69 -4.27 14.47
N LYS A 57 -19.81 -5.19 14.09
CA LYS A 57 -19.81 -6.59 14.56
C LYS A 57 -19.51 -6.69 16.05
N SER A 58 -18.67 -5.80 16.56
CA SER A 58 -18.22 -5.80 17.95
C SER A 58 -19.25 -5.37 18.98
N LYS A 59 -20.42 -4.82 18.61
CA LYS A 59 -21.38 -4.23 19.58
C LYS A 59 -21.75 -5.15 20.74
N ASP A 60 -21.96 -6.42 20.45
CA ASP A 60 -22.41 -7.42 21.43
C ASP A 60 -21.27 -8.39 21.84
N MET A 61 -20.02 -8.09 21.46
CA MET A 61 -18.85 -8.90 21.78
C MET A 61 -18.20 -8.46 23.09
N THR A 62 -17.56 -9.42 23.77
CA THR A 62 -16.71 -9.17 24.94
C THR A 62 -15.47 -8.36 24.56
N HIS A 63 -14.74 -7.88 25.56
CA HIS A 63 -13.52 -7.11 25.30
C HIS A 63 -12.43 -7.96 24.64
N GLU A 64 -12.24 -9.20 25.06
CA GLU A 64 -11.25 -10.12 24.50
C GLU A 64 -11.55 -10.44 23.03
N GLU A 65 -12.80 -10.76 22.72
CA GLU A 65 -13.19 -11.04 21.33
C GLU A 65 -13.06 -9.80 20.43
N LYS A 66 -13.22 -8.59 20.98
CA LYS A 66 -12.97 -7.32 20.27
C LYS A 66 -11.50 -7.14 19.93
N GLU A 67 -10.62 -7.43 20.88
CA GLU A 67 -9.18 -7.33 20.66
C GLU A 67 -8.72 -8.33 19.61
N ASP A 68 -9.25 -9.56 19.63
CA ASP A 68 -8.97 -10.58 18.61
C ASP A 68 -9.52 -10.21 17.22
N LEU A 69 -10.68 -9.55 17.16
CA LEU A 69 -11.28 -9.11 15.90
C LEU A 69 -10.57 -7.89 15.30
N GLN A 70 -9.95 -7.03 16.11
CA GLN A 70 -9.33 -5.79 15.64
C GLN A 70 -8.21 -6.07 14.64
N VAL A 71 -8.36 -5.53 13.43
CA VAL A 71 -7.32 -5.59 12.41
C VAL A 71 -6.13 -4.74 12.82
N VAL A 72 -4.95 -5.32 12.69
CA VAL A 72 -3.66 -4.64 12.88
C VAL A 72 -2.75 -4.98 11.70
N ALA A 73 -2.37 -3.95 10.93
CA ALA A 73 -1.45 -4.11 9.82
C ALA A 73 -0.04 -4.45 10.32
N SER A 74 0.58 -5.44 9.68
CA SER A 74 1.97 -5.83 9.91
C SER A 74 2.89 -5.36 8.78
N GLN A 75 2.39 -5.23 7.55
CA GLN A 75 3.11 -4.65 6.41
C GLN A 75 2.12 -4.29 5.29
N VAL A 76 2.33 -3.15 4.62
CA VAL A 76 1.57 -2.75 3.43
C VAL A 76 2.53 -2.38 2.30
N LYS A 77 2.46 -3.12 1.19
CA LYS A 77 3.44 -3.03 0.11
C LYS A 77 2.89 -3.41 -1.26
N GLU A 78 3.61 -3.04 -2.29
CA GLU A 78 3.47 -3.64 -3.61
C GLU A 78 4.17 -5.02 -3.64
N LYS A 79 3.52 -5.99 -4.31
CA LYS A 79 4.13 -7.26 -4.71
C LYS A 79 3.46 -7.80 -5.98
N PHE A 80 4.27 -8.03 -7.01
CA PHE A 80 3.84 -8.57 -8.31
C PHE A 80 2.72 -7.76 -8.98
N GLY A 81 2.81 -6.44 -8.93
CA GLY A 81 1.83 -5.52 -9.51
C GLY A 81 0.51 -5.44 -8.75
N THR A 82 0.49 -5.85 -7.48
CA THR A 82 -0.72 -5.81 -6.64
C THR A 82 -0.38 -5.40 -5.21
N LEU A 83 -1.36 -4.87 -4.49
CA LEU A 83 -1.28 -4.60 -3.07
C LEU A 83 -1.07 -5.92 -2.30
N ARG A 84 -0.24 -5.89 -1.27
CA ARG A 84 -0.23 -6.86 -0.19
C ARG A 84 -0.49 -6.11 1.10
N PHE A 85 -1.61 -6.41 1.72
CA PHE A 85 -1.98 -5.90 3.03
C PHE A 85 -1.85 -7.05 4.01
N TYR A 86 -0.71 -7.15 4.70
CA TYR A 86 -0.49 -8.16 5.73
C TYR A 86 -1.04 -7.64 7.05
N TYR A 87 -1.83 -8.45 7.75
CA TYR A 87 -2.49 -8.07 8.99
C TYR A 87 -2.69 -9.27 9.93
N GLY A 88 -2.93 -8.97 11.21
CA GLY A 88 -3.52 -9.89 12.17
C GLY A 88 -4.92 -9.45 12.58
N GLY A 89 -5.68 -10.34 13.20
CA GLY A 89 -7.09 -10.14 13.54
C GLY A 89 -8.02 -10.30 12.34
N GLY A 90 -9.23 -9.76 12.45
CA GLY A 90 -10.26 -9.77 11.40
C GLY A 90 -11.03 -11.09 11.23
N ASP A 91 -11.84 -11.15 10.19
CA ASP A 91 -12.68 -12.29 9.83
C ASP A 91 -12.72 -12.52 8.30
N ASP A 92 -13.59 -13.44 7.86
CA ASP A 92 -13.79 -13.80 6.46
C ASP A 92 -14.28 -12.64 5.59
N VAL A 93 -15.07 -11.73 6.16
CA VAL A 93 -15.52 -10.50 5.47
C VAL A 93 -14.32 -9.58 5.20
N ILE A 94 -13.46 -9.39 6.19
CA ILE A 94 -12.23 -8.59 6.06
C ILE A 94 -11.27 -9.22 5.03
N GLU A 95 -11.12 -10.55 5.03
CA GLU A 95 -10.33 -11.25 4.02
C GLU A 95 -10.86 -10.96 2.61
N GLY A 96 -12.17 -10.99 2.42
CA GLY A 96 -12.82 -10.62 1.15
C GLY A 96 -12.57 -9.16 0.74
N MET A 97 -12.62 -8.22 1.69
CA MET A 97 -12.31 -6.80 1.44
C MET A 97 -10.87 -6.62 0.97
N VAL A 98 -9.92 -7.27 1.64
CA VAL A 98 -8.51 -7.22 1.25
C VAL A 98 -8.33 -7.82 -0.14
N SER A 99 -8.91 -8.99 -0.41
CA SER A 99 -8.83 -9.64 -1.73
C SER A 99 -9.39 -8.75 -2.86
N MET A 100 -10.48 -8.02 -2.60
CA MET A 100 -11.03 -7.05 -3.54
C MET A 100 -10.05 -5.89 -3.78
N ALA A 101 -9.48 -5.32 -2.72
CA ALA A 101 -8.49 -4.24 -2.84
C ALA A 101 -7.25 -4.68 -3.64
N GLU A 102 -6.73 -5.89 -3.38
CA GLU A 102 -5.63 -6.46 -4.17
C GLU A 102 -6.00 -6.55 -5.66
N SER A 103 -7.20 -7.05 -5.97
CA SER A 103 -7.71 -7.17 -7.34
C SER A 103 -7.86 -5.81 -8.03
N MET A 104 -8.33 -4.79 -7.30
CA MET A 104 -8.44 -3.42 -7.81
C MET A 104 -7.07 -2.85 -8.16
N THR A 105 -6.08 -3.02 -7.29
CA THR A 105 -4.72 -2.50 -7.53
C THR A 105 -4.06 -3.09 -8.77
N HIS A 106 -4.43 -4.31 -9.19
CA HIS A 106 -3.97 -4.92 -10.42
C HIS A 106 -4.37 -4.14 -11.70
N ARG A 107 -5.33 -3.21 -11.58
CA ARG A 107 -5.88 -2.42 -12.70
C ARG A 107 -5.64 -0.92 -12.55
N ILE A 108 -5.02 -0.50 -11.44
CA ILE A 108 -4.86 0.91 -11.08
C ILE A 108 -3.37 1.24 -10.99
N CYS A 109 -2.98 2.32 -11.67
CA CYS A 109 -1.62 2.84 -11.66
C CYS A 109 -1.15 3.10 -10.23
N GLU A 110 -0.09 2.41 -9.83
CA GLU A 110 0.50 2.53 -8.50
C GLU A 110 0.99 3.96 -8.21
N ASP A 111 1.43 4.70 -9.23
CA ASP A 111 2.02 6.03 -9.04
C ASP A 111 0.96 7.16 -9.03
N CYS A 112 -0.16 7.02 -9.73
CA CYS A 112 -1.10 8.15 -9.93
C CYS A 112 -2.60 7.82 -9.81
N GLY A 113 -3.01 6.57 -9.61
CA GLY A 113 -4.40 6.19 -9.36
C GLY A 113 -5.30 6.12 -10.60
N CYS A 114 -4.82 6.56 -11.77
CA CYS A 114 -5.52 6.34 -13.04
C CYS A 114 -5.50 4.85 -13.43
N PRO A 115 -6.37 4.39 -14.36
CA PRO A 115 -6.27 3.05 -14.93
C PRO A 115 -4.85 2.75 -15.44
N GLY A 116 -4.35 1.57 -15.11
CA GLY A 116 -3.00 1.13 -15.44
C GLY A 116 -2.99 -0.30 -15.97
N GLU A 117 -1.85 -0.68 -16.54
CA GLU A 117 -1.60 -2.03 -17.04
C GLU A 117 -0.33 -2.60 -16.42
N GLU A 118 -0.25 -3.92 -16.33
CA GLU A 118 0.93 -4.61 -15.85
C GLU A 118 2.13 -4.35 -16.78
N ARG A 119 3.21 -3.83 -16.20
CA ARG A 119 4.48 -3.54 -16.87
C ARG A 119 5.50 -4.59 -16.46
N LYS A 120 6.00 -5.33 -17.45
CA LYS A 120 6.95 -6.45 -17.27
C LYS A 120 8.41 -6.08 -17.56
N SER A 121 8.71 -4.82 -17.86
CA SER A 121 10.09 -4.35 -18.06
C SER A 121 10.75 -4.13 -16.70
N GLY A 122 11.28 -5.19 -16.08
CA GLY A 122 11.95 -5.15 -14.78
C GLY A 122 11.07 -5.66 -13.63
N TRP A 123 11.04 -4.93 -12.51
CA TRP A 123 10.11 -5.20 -11.41
C TRP A 123 8.67 -5.04 -11.90
N ILE A 124 7.83 -6.04 -11.65
CA ILE A 124 6.43 -6.03 -12.07
C ILE A 124 5.71 -4.91 -11.32
N ARG A 125 5.09 -3.98 -12.06
CA ARG A 125 4.27 -2.89 -11.52
C ARG A 125 3.04 -2.69 -12.39
N VAL A 126 1.98 -2.08 -11.85
CA VAL A 126 0.84 -1.63 -12.65
C VAL A 126 0.93 -0.13 -12.81
N LEU A 127 1.10 0.35 -14.04
CA LEU A 127 1.31 1.78 -14.34
C LEU A 127 0.54 2.20 -15.59
N CYS A 128 0.02 3.43 -15.61
CA CYS A 128 -0.45 4.06 -16.83
C CYS A 128 0.74 4.42 -17.74
N ASP A 129 0.51 4.66 -19.03
CA ASP A 129 1.58 4.91 -20.01
C ASP A 129 2.52 6.05 -19.59
N LYS A 130 1.94 7.14 -19.07
CA LYS A 130 2.69 8.31 -18.59
C LYS A 130 3.63 7.95 -17.44
N CYS A 131 3.14 7.22 -16.43
CA CYS A 131 3.95 6.83 -15.27
C CYS A 131 4.98 5.75 -15.64
N ASP A 132 4.65 4.84 -16.56
CA ASP A 132 5.59 3.85 -17.07
C ASP A 132 6.76 4.51 -17.82
N GLU A 133 6.49 5.50 -18.68
CA GLU A 133 7.54 6.26 -19.37
C GLU A 133 8.46 6.99 -18.38
N GLN A 134 7.89 7.62 -17.35
CA GLN A 134 8.65 8.27 -16.28
C GLN A 134 9.49 7.26 -15.48
N ASN A 135 8.90 6.10 -15.16
CA ASN A 135 9.58 5.04 -14.44
C ASN A 135 10.77 4.49 -15.23
N LYS A 136 10.60 4.26 -16.53
CA LYS A 136 11.68 3.80 -17.43
C LYS A 136 12.83 4.79 -17.54
N LYS A 137 12.54 6.10 -17.52
CA LYS A 137 13.57 7.16 -17.45
C LYS A 137 14.32 7.11 -16.12
N ARG A 138 13.59 6.94 -15.00
CA ARG A 138 14.18 6.86 -13.65
C ARG A 138 15.05 5.62 -13.44
N THR A 139 14.67 4.48 -14.02
CA THR A 139 15.39 3.20 -13.87
C THR A 139 16.47 2.98 -14.93
N GLY A 140 16.70 3.93 -15.83
CA GLY A 140 17.71 3.82 -16.90
C GLY A 140 17.37 2.80 -17.98
N GLN A 141 16.12 2.32 -18.05
CA GLN A 141 15.63 1.44 -19.11
C GLN A 141 15.39 2.19 -20.43
N ILE A 142 15.30 3.51 -20.39
CA ILE A 142 15.38 4.40 -21.56
C ILE A 142 16.57 5.34 -21.34
N TRP A 143 17.62 5.18 -22.17
CA TRP A 143 18.74 6.11 -22.21
C TRP A 143 18.37 7.32 -23.08
N THR A 144 18.04 8.45 -22.47
CA THR A 144 17.91 9.73 -23.16
C THR A 144 19.28 10.42 -23.15
N GLY A 145 20.09 10.18 -24.18
CA GLY A 145 21.48 10.64 -24.22
C GLY A 145 21.67 12.12 -23.84
N GLY A 146 22.64 12.38 -22.95
CA GLY A 146 23.07 13.72 -22.58
C GLY A 146 24.02 13.74 -21.37
N GLY A 147 25.33 13.85 -21.64
CA GLY A 147 26.36 14.21 -20.65
C GLY A 147 27.19 13.05 -20.09
N GLY A 148 28.16 12.56 -20.89
CA GLY A 148 29.28 11.82 -20.32
C GLY A 148 30.13 12.74 -19.42
N PRO A 149 30.80 12.22 -18.38
CA PRO A 149 31.65 13.03 -17.52
C PRO A 149 32.77 13.64 -18.37
N SER A 150 32.85 14.96 -18.38
CA SER A 150 34.05 15.66 -18.84
C SER A 150 35.17 15.31 -17.87
N ASN A 151 36.08 14.43 -18.33
CA ASN A 151 37.40 14.29 -17.73
C ASN A 151 38.11 15.65 -17.87
N GLU A 152 38.19 16.40 -16.77
CA GLU A 152 39.21 17.42 -16.59
C GLU A 152 40.20 16.93 -15.54
N ARG A 153 41.47 17.23 -15.84
CA ARG A 153 42.71 16.58 -15.43
C ARG A 153 43.07 16.77 -13.96
#